data_AF-A0A9E1RP73-F1
#
_entry.id   AF-A0A9E1RP73-F1
#
_cell.length_a   1.000
_cell.length_b   1.000
_cell.length_c   1.000
_cell.angle_alpha   90.00
_cell.angle_beta   90.00
_cell.angle_gamma   90.00
#
_symmetry.space_group_name_H-M   'P 1'
#
loop_
_entity.id
_entity.type
_entity.pdbx_description
1 polymer ?
#
loop_
_entity_poly.entity_id
_entity_poly.type
_entity_poly.pdbx_seq_one_letter_code
_entity_poly.pdbx_strand_id
1 'polypeptide(L)'
;MLGCSAVLVDLEQSDKADRQAGFDTQISRNSIVDLRLVRQQTDLSVICRVDRQRSIDKVLISQIIEAGADELLIAMVEEPDELEAVMEFVGNEIKVGIMIETVRAVAACKELASLSPERVFLGLNDLWIERHTNSRFDALIDGTADAVAEACGTIAFGVGGATHPDLGDPLAAIHLINEINRLQADFTFLRRSFFDACIRSDAGEVVAAIKRSFVEASSRSEQQVHADYLAARAAIGVLAKSPGYER
;
A
#
# COMPACT_ATOMS: atom_id res chain seq x y z
N MET A 1 7.40 -13.53 16.05
CA MET A 1 6.69 -12.82 14.96
C MET A 1 6.97 -11.32 15.09
N LEU A 2 7.34 -10.69 13.98
CA LEU A 2 7.94 -9.35 13.86
C LEU A 2 6.97 -8.19 14.08
N GLY A 3 5.96 -8.33 14.94
CA GLY A 3 5.04 -7.24 15.28
C GLY A 3 4.16 -6.70 14.14
N CYS A 4 4.15 -7.33 12.96
CA CYS A 4 3.21 -7.09 11.86
C CYS A 4 1.86 -7.76 12.14
N SER A 5 0.77 -7.20 11.57
CA SER A 5 -0.59 -7.75 11.72
C SER A 5 -0.99 -8.71 10.60
N ALA A 6 -0.33 -8.64 9.44
CA ALA A 6 -0.65 -9.43 8.26
C ALA A 6 0.60 -9.73 7.41
N VAL A 7 0.51 -10.75 6.57
CA VAL A 7 1.48 -11.08 5.52
C VAL A 7 0.78 -10.95 4.17
N LEU A 8 1.38 -10.19 3.26
CA LEU A 8 0.90 -10.04 1.88
C LEU A 8 1.62 -11.04 0.97
N VAL A 9 0.85 -11.89 0.29
CA VAL A 9 1.34 -12.73 -0.81
C VAL A 9 0.88 -12.13 -2.12
N ASP A 10 1.83 -11.74 -2.95
CA ASP A 10 1.56 -11.02 -4.19
C ASP A 10 1.54 -12.00 -5.37
N LEU A 11 0.35 -12.25 -5.93
CA LEU A 11 0.13 -13.07 -7.13
C LEU A 11 -0.18 -12.24 -8.37
N GLU A 12 -0.19 -10.91 -8.28
CA GLU A 12 -0.44 -10.02 -9.42
C GLU A 12 0.74 -10.12 -10.41
N GLN A 13 0.45 -10.62 -11.61
CA GLN A 13 1.44 -10.92 -12.65
C GLN A 13 1.36 -9.98 -13.86
N SER A 14 0.23 -9.32 -14.09
CA SER A 14 -0.07 -8.64 -15.36
C SER A 14 0.69 -7.32 -15.47
N ASP A 15 1.37 -7.09 -16.60
CA ASP A 15 2.12 -5.91 -17.07
C ASP A 15 2.96 -5.13 -16.04
N LYS A 16 3.21 -5.62 -14.81
CA LYS A 16 4.06 -4.94 -13.82
C LYS A 16 5.44 -4.64 -14.39
N ALA A 17 6.03 -5.63 -15.05
CA ALA A 17 7.34 -5.50 -15.67
C ALA A 17 7.36 -4.45 -16.79
N ASP A 18 6.26 -4.30 -17.53
CA ASP A 18 6.15 -3.38 -18.66
C ASP A 18 5.76 -1.96 -18.19
N ARG A 19 4.83 -1.84 -17.23
CA ARG A 19 4.41 -0.57 -16.60
C ARG A 19 5.51 0.04 -15.75
N GLN A 20 6.25 -0.81 -15.03
CA GLN A 20 7.34 -0.40 -14.15
C GLN A 20 8.71 -0.58 -14.81
N ALA A 21 8.75 -0.81 -16.13
CA ALA A 21 9.97 -0.88 -16.91
C ALA A 21 10.75 0.44 -16.80
N GLY A 22 11.98 0.38 -16.27
CA GLY A 22 12.81 1.56 -16.06
C GLY A 22 12.63 2.24 -14.71
N PHE A 23 11.83 1.65 -13.80
CA PHE A 23 11.66 2.11 -12.42
C PHE A 23 12.11 1.06 -11.40
N ASP A 24 12.78 1.47 -10.34
CA ASP A 24 13.19 0.58 -9.24
C ASP A 24 11.98 0.12 -8.40
N THR A 25 11.31 -0.92 -8.85
CA THR A 25 10.07 -1.47 -8.29
C THR A 25 10.19 -2.97 -7.99
N GLN A 26 9.34 -3.48 -7.10
CA GLN A 26 9.37 -4.89 -6.71
C GLN A 26 8.46 -5.73 -7.61
N ILE A 27 9.06 -6.63 -8.39
CA ILE A 27 8.33 -7.64 -9.16
C ILE A 27 8.40 -8.97 -8.39
N SER A 28 7.25 -9.45 -7.94
CA SER A 28 7.14 -10.77 -7.31
C SER A 28 6.77 -11.84 -8.35
N ARG A 29 7.12 -13.11 -8.07
CA ARG A 29 6.76 -14.28 -8.90
C ARG A 29 6.16 -15.39 -8.03
N ASN A 30 5.33 -15.01 -7.07
CA ASN A 30 4.72 -15.98 -6.17
C ASN A 30 3.62 -16.76 -6.90
N SER A 31 3.31 -17.93 -6.36
CA SER A 31 2.30 -18.85 -6.84
C SER A 31 1.31 -19.22 -5.72
N ILE A 32 0.23 -19.90 -6.08
CA ILE A 32 -0.71 -20.49 -5.11
C ILE A 32 0.01 -21.46 -4.15
N VAL A 33 1.11 -22.09 -4.57
CA VAL A 33 1.91 -22.95 -3.69
C VAL A 33 2.57 -22.11 -2.59
N ASP A 34 3.12 -20.95 -2.94
CA ASP A 34 3.72 -20.02 -1.97
C ASP A 34 2.68 -19.47 -0.99
N LEU A 35 1.47 -19.16 -1.47
CA LEU A 35 0.35 -18.77 -0.61
C LEU A 35 0.04 -19.83 0.44
N ARG A 36 -0.07 -21.11 0.04
CA ARG A 36 -0.30 -22.23 0.97
C ARG A 36 0.85 -22.39 1.97
N LEU A 37 2.09 -22.24 1.52
CA LEU A 37 3.25 -22.31 2.39
C LEU A 37 3.23 -21.20 3.43
N VAL A 38 2.98 -19.95 3.03
CA VAL A 38 2.86 -18.81 3.95
C VAL A 38 1.77 -19.07 4.98
N ARG A 39 0.58 -19.51 4.55
CA ARG A 39 -0.54 -19.82 5.45
C ARG A 39 -0.16 -20.85 6.52
N GLN A 40 0.63 -21.87 6.17
CA GLN A 40 1.08 -22.91 7.11
C GLN A 40 2.14 -22.42 8.11
N GLN A 41 2.81 -21.29 7.85
CA GLN A 41 3.92 -20.78 8.66
C GLN A 41 3.51 -19.61 9.57
N THR A 42 2.26 -19.15 9.52
CA THR A 42 1.79 -18.00 10.29
C THR A 42 0.35 -18.15 10.74
N ASP A 43 0.01 -17.56 11.89
CA ASP A 43 -1.38 -17.37 12.36
C ASP A 43 -1.87 -15.93 12.08
N LEU A 44 -1.03 -15.05 11.51
CA LEU A 44 -1.43 -13.70 11.11
C LEU A 44 -2.42 -13.74 9.95
N SER A 45 -3.08 -12.62 9.68
CA SER A 45 -3.90 -12.48 8.49
C SER A 45 -3.04 -12.63 7.23
N VAL A 46 -3.48 -13.44 6.27
CA VAL A 46 -2.84 -13.63 4.96
C VAL A 46 -3.67 -12.90 3.91
N ILE A 47 -3.09 -11.84 3.36
CA ILE A 47 -3.70 -11.05 2.28
C ILE A 47 -3.10 -11.55 0.97
N CYS A 48 -3.93 -11.87 -0.01
CA CYS A 48 -3.49 -12.26 -1.35
C CYS A 48 -3.78 -11.13 -2.33
N ARG A 49 -2.73 -10.53 -2.92
CA ARG A 49 -2.90 -9.52 -3.98
C ARG A 49 -3.03 -10.18 -5.35
N VAL A 50 -3.99 -9.72 -6.14
CA VAL A 50 -4.25 -10.19 -7.51
C VAL A 50 -4.38 -9.03 -8.49
N ASP A 51 -4.25 -9.36 -9.77
CA ASP A 51 -4.54 -8.44 -10.87
C ASP A 51 -5.99 -7.95 -10.86
N ARG A 52 -6.23 -6.85 -11.56
CA ARG A 52 -7.58 -6.30 -11.77
C ARG A 52 -8.53 -7.33 -12.38
N GLN A 53 -9.71 -7.45 -11.79
CA GLN A 53 -10.73 -8.44 -12.18
C GLN A 53 -11.76 -7.87 -13.17
N ARG A 54 -11.33 -7.42 -14.37
CA ARG A 54 -12.26 -6.95 -15.44
C ARG A 54 -13.25 -8.05 -15.85
N SER A 55 -12.73 -9.26 -15.95
CA SER A 55 -13.49 -10.51 -16.06
C SER A 55 -13.04 -11.37 -14.89
N ILE A 56 -13.97 -11.74 -14.02
CA ILE A 56 -13.65 -12.47 -12.79
C ILE A 56 -12.97 -13.80 -13.13
N ASP A 57 -11.73 -13.98 -12.65
CA ASP A 57 -11.06 -15.28 -12.68
C ASP A 57 -11.54 -16.14 -11.50
N LYS A 58 -12.70 -16.77 -11.71
CA LYS A 58 -13.34 -17.62 -10.70
C LYS A 58 -12.44 -18.76 -10.23
N VAL A 59 -11.63 -19.31 -11.14
CA VAL A 59 -10.75 -20.44 -10.82
C VAL A 59 -9.64 -19.99 -9.89
N LEU A 60 -8.96 -18.88 -10.24
CA LEU A 60 -7.91 -18.31 -9.40
C LEU A 60 -8.43 -17.91 -8.02
N ILE A 61 -9.56 -17.21 -7.96
CA ILE A 61 -10.14 -16.75 -6.69
C ILE A 61 -10.54 -17.94 -5.80
N SER A 62 -11.20 -18.97 -6.35
CA SER A 62 -11.49 -20.18 -5.58
C SER A 62 -10.22 -20.87 -5.08
N GLN A 63 -9.15 -20.92 -5.88
CA GLN A 63 -7.85 -21.46 -5.44
C GLN A 63 -7.22 -20.65 -4.31
N ILE A 64 -7.37 -19.32 -4.31
CA ILE A 64 -6.88 -18.43 -3.25
C ILE A 64 -7.62 -18.67 -1.94
N ILE A 65 -8.95 -18.80 -2.01
CA ILE A 65 -9.81 -19.12 -0.86
C ILE A 65 -9.41 -20.50 -0.29
N GLU A 66 -9.33 -21.52 -1.15
CA GLU A 66 -8.90 -22.88 -0.75
C GLU A 66 -7.47 -22.93 -0.18
N ALA A 67 -6.59 -22.02 -0.61
CA ALA A 67 -5.24 -21.89 -0.08
C ALA A 67 -5.19 -21.23 1.31
N GLY A 68 -6.32 -20.68 1.79
CA GLY A 68 -6.47 -20.12 3.13
C GLY A 68 -6.12 -18.64 3.25
N ALA A 69 -6.23 -17.87 2.18
CA ALA A 69 -6.15 -16.41 2.28
C ALA A 69 -7.36 -15.86 3.06
N ASP A 70 -7.11 -14.88 3.93
CA ASP A 70 -8.15 -14.20 4.72
C ASP A 70 -8.75 -13.01 3.96
N GLU A 71 -8.00 -12.46 3.01
CA GLU A 71 -8.40 -11.28 2.23
C GLU A 71 -7.83 -11.32 0.81
N LEU A 72 -8.65 -10.93 -0.16
CA LEU A 72 -8.28 -10.65 -1.54
C LEU A 72 -8.04 -9.15 -1.71
N LEU A 73 -6.83 -8.74 -2.08
CA LEU A 73 -6.49 -7.34 -2.39
C LEU A 73 -6.41 -7.16 -3.91
N ILE A 74 -7.30 -6.37 -4.50
CA ILE A 74 -7.38 -6.21 -5.96
C ILE A 74 -6.56 -4.99 -6.38
N ALA A 75 -5.52 -5.23 -7.19
CA ALA A 75 -4.73 -4.16 -7.80
C ALA A 75 -5.49 -3.47 -8.94
N MET A 76 -5.16 -2.19 -9.18
CA MET A 76 -5.59 -1.43 -10.36
C MET A 76 -7.12 -1.42 -10.60
N VAL A 77 -7.94 -1.49 -9.55
CA VAL A 77 -9.40 -1.38 -9.70
C VAL A 77 -9.76 0.04 -10.16
N GLU A 78 -10.70 0.18 -11.10
CA GLU A 78 -11.15 1.50 -11.55
C GLU A 78 -12.67 1.66 -11.55
N GLU A 79 -13.42 0.57 -11.71
CA GLU A 79 -14.88 0.64 -11.82
C GLU A 79 -15.57 0.01 -10.61
N PRO A 80 -16.62 0.65 -10.06
CA PRO A 80 -17.47 0.04 -9.03
C PRO A 80 -18.07 -1.30 -9.46
N ASP A 81 -18.53 -1.43 -10.71
CA ASP A 81 -19.11 -2.66 -11.24
C ASP A 81 -18.14 -3.85 -11.21
N GLU A 82 -16.83 -3.60 -11.42
CA GLU A 82 -15.79 -4.65 -11.32
C GLU A 82 -15.66 -5.15 -9.87
N LEU A 83 -15.69 -4.23 -8.90
CA LEU A 83 -15.61 -4.56 -7.48
C LEU A 83 -16.88 -5.27 -7.00
N GLU A 84 -18.05 -4.76 -7.37
CA GLU A 84 -19.35 -5.35 -7.00
C GLU A 84 -19.45 -6.80 -7.50
N ALA A 85 -19.05 -7.05 -8.74
CA ALA A 85 -19.09 -8.40 -9.30
C ALA A 85 -18.15 -9.38 -8.56
N VAL A 86 -16.96 -8.92 -8.13
CA VAL A 86 -16.06 -9.75 -7.32
C VAL A 86 -16.65 -10.01 -5.93
N MET A 87 -17.18 -8.98 -5.25
CA MET A 87 -17.80 -9.11 -3.94
C MET A 87 -19.04 -10.03 -3.96
N GLU A 88 -19.86 -9.96 -5.00
CA GLU A 88 -20.97 -10.88 -5.21
C GLU A 88 -20.50 -12.32 -5.40
N PHE A 89 -19.43 -12.52 -6.18
CA PHE A 89 -18.88 -13.85 -6.43
C PHE A 89 -18.32 -14.51 -5.17
N VAL A 90 -17.57 -13.77 -4.34
CA VAL A 90 -16.93 -14.34 -3.13
C VAL A 90 -17.86 -14.38 -1.91
N GLY A 91 -18.93 -13.57 -1.91
CA GLY A 91 -19.86 -13.46 -0.79
C GLY A 91 -19.13 -13.16 0.54
N ASN A 92 -19.25 -14.07 1.50
CA ASN A 92 -18.60 -13.95 2.82
C ASN A 92 -17.42 -14.91 3.00
N GLU A 93 -16.96 -15.59 1.95
CA GLU A 93 -15.89 -16.60 2.05
C GLU A 93 -14.51 -15.98 2.26
N ILE A 94 -14.29 -14.76 1.77
CA ILE A 94 -13.04 -14.02 1.91
C ILE A 94 -13.34 -12.51 1.93
N LYS A 95 -12.55 -11.74 2.68
CA LYS A 95 -12.63 -10.27 2.66
C LYS A 95 -12.11 -9.71 1.33
N VAL A 96 -12.59 -8.53 0.93
CA VAL A 96 -12.14 -7.86 -0.30
C VAL A 96 -11.60 -6.47 0.00
N GLY A 97 -10.31 -6.27 -0.24
CA GLY A 97 -9.64 -4.97 -0.23
C GLY A 97 -9.31 -4.50 -1.64
N ILE A 98 -9.07 -3.20 -1.82
CA ILE A 98 -8.73 -2.62 -3.12
C ILE A 98 -7.52 -1.69 -3.07
N MET A 99 -6.85 -1.54 -4.21
CA MET A 99 -5.80 -0.55 -4.41
C MET A 99 -6.26 0.57 -5.35
N ILE A 100 -6.09 1.81 -4.92
CA ILE A 100 -6.28 3.03 -5.72
C ILE A 100 -4.92 3.40 -6.30
N GLU A 101 -4.73 3.07 -7.58
CA GLU A 101 -3.44 3.14 -8.26
C GLU A 101 -3.49 3.96 -9.56
N THR A 102 -4.69 4.39 -9.99
CA THR A 102 -4.88 5.09 -11.25
C THR A 102 -5.59 6.42 -11.09
N VAL A 103 -5.48 7.32 -12.08
CA VAL A 103 -6.22 8.60 -12.07
C VAL A 103 -7.72 8.33 -12.06
N ARG A 104 -8.14 7.29 -12.78
CA ARG A 104 -9.54 6.87 -12.83
C ARG A 104 -10.00 6.33 -11.47
N ALA A 105 -9.19 5.50 -10.81
CA ALA A 105 -9.48 4.98 -9.48
C ALA A 105 -9.59 6.10 -8.43
N VAL A 106 -8.72 7.12 -8.50
CA VAL A 106 -8.80 8.31 -7.63
C VAL A 106 -10.14 9.04 -7.86
N ALA A 107 -10.55 9.24 -9.11
CA ALA A 107 -11.83 9.89 -9.43
C ALA A 107 -13.05 9.07 -8.96
N ALA A 108 -12.98 7.74 -9.09
CA ALA A 108 -14.03 6.80 -8.69
C ALA A 108 -13.98 6.41 -7.20
N CYS A 109 -13.01 6.92 -6.42
CA CYS A 109 -12.72 6.43 -5.08
C CYS A 109 -13.94 6.46 -4.15
N LYS A 110 -14.77 7.51 -4.22
CA LYS A 110 -16.00 7.60 -3.42
C LYS A 110 -17.03 6.52 -3.77
N GLU A 111 -17.16 6.20 -5.06
CA GLU A 111 -18.09 5.16 -5.53
C GLU A 111 -17.56 3.77 -5.15
N LEU A 112 -16.27 3.52 -5.33
CA LEU A 112 -15.59 2.30 -4.89
C LEU A 112 -15.70 2.10 -3.37
N ALA A 113 -15.46 3.15 -2.60
CA ALA A 113 -15.60 3.13 -1.14
C ALA A 113 -17.05 2.89 -0.70
N SER A 114 -18.05 3.34 -1.46
CA SER A 114 -19.47 3.10 -1.11
C SER A 114 -19.86 1.61 -1.12
N LEU A 115 -19.09 0.76 -1.83
CA LEU A 115 -19.24 -0.69 -1.83
C LEU A 115 -18.65 -1.36 -0.56
N SER A 116 -18.08 -0.57 0.35
CA SER A 116 -17.56 -1.03 1.65
C SER A 116 -16.54 -2.17 1.56
N PRO A 117 -15.45 -2.03 0.78
CA PRO A 117 -14.33 -2.97 0.85
C PRO A 117 -13.75 -3.01 2.28
N GLU A 118 -13.12 -4.11 2.64
CA GLU A 118 -12.44 -4.29 3.93
C GLU A 118 -11.38 -3.19 4.15
N ARG A 119 -10.66 -2.83 3.09
CA ARG A 119 -9.66 -1.77 3.10
C ARG A 119 -9.45 -1.14 1.73
N VAL A 120 -8.93 0.08 1.74
CA VAL A 120 -8.49 0.82 0.56
C VAL A 120 -7.03 1.23 0.75
N PHE A 121 -6.18 0.92 -0.23
CA PHE A 121 -4.77 1.32 -0.21
C PHE A 121 -4.43 2.26 -1.37
N LEU A 122 -3.85 3.42 -1.10
CA LEU A 122 -3.35 4.33 -2.14
C LEU A 122 -1.95 3.91 -2.59
N GLY A 123 -1.87 3.36 -3.80
CA GLY A 123 -0.61 2.94 -4.42
C GLY A 123 0.12 4.12 -5.05
N LEU A 124 1.16 4.61 -4.38
CA LEU A 124 1.91 5.80 -4.80
C LEU A 124 2.74 5.61 -6.07
N ASN A 125 3.29 4.42 -6.30
CA ASN A 125 4.20 4.17 -7.42
C ASN A 125 3.45 4.13 -8.75
N ASP A 126 2.43 3.30 -8.87
CA ASP A 126 1.65 3.16 -10.11
C ASP A 126 0.91 4.46 -10.44
N LEU A 127 0.38 5.15 -9.43
CA LEU A 127 -0.29 6.44 -9.62
C LEU A 127 0.68 7.51 -10.13
N TRP A 128 1.93 7.49 -9.68
CA TRP A 128 2.96 8.40 -10.18
C TRP A 128 3.33 8.13 -11.63
N ILE A 129 3.52 6.86 -11.98
CA ILE A 129 3.82 6.43 -13.34
C ILE A 129 2.69 6.88 -14.27
N GLU A 130 1.44 6.68 -13.89
CA GLU A 130 0.29 7.08 -14.72
C GLU A 130 0.11 8.59 -14.81
N ARG A 131 0.31 9.32 -13.70
CA ARG A 131 0.17 10.79 -13.68
C ARG A 131 1.35 11.50 -14.35
N HIS A 132 2.45 10.80 -14.63
CA HIS A 132 3.71 11.37 -15.11
C HIS A 132 4.17 12.58 -14.28
N THR A 133 4.04 12.49 -12.94
CA THR A 133 4.46 13.56 -12.04
C THR A 133 5.95 13.49 -11.75
N ASN A 134 6.50 14.51 -11.07
CA ASN A 134 7.93 14.59 -10.86
C ASN A 134 8.42 13.68 -9.73
N SER A 135 7.52 13.24 -8.85
CA SER A 135 7.83 12.33 -7.75
C SER A 135 6.71 11.37 -7.43
N ARG A 136 7.10 10.13 -7.07
CA ARG A 136 6.19 9.12 -6.50
C ARG A 136 5.44 9.56 -5.26
N PHE A 137 5.95 10.58 -4.56
CA PHE A 137 5.33 11.11 -3.35
C PHE A 137 4.46 12.35 -3.60
N ASP A 138 4.29 12.81 -4.84
CA ASP A 138 3.52 14.02 -5.15
C ASP A 138 2.06 13.91 -4.66
N ALA A 139 1.47 12.71 -4.75
CA ALA A 139 0.12 12.42 -4.24
C ALA A 139 -0.05 12.69 -2.74
N LEU A 140 1.03 12.72 -1.95
CA LEU A 140 0.99 13.04 -0.52
C LEU A 140 0.90 14.55 -0.24
N ILE A 141 1.23 15.40 -1.22
CA ILE A 141 1.41 16.85 -1.02
C ILE A 141 0.60 17.72 -1.98
N ASP A 142 -0.18 17.11 -2.87
CA ASP A 142 -1.03 17.80 -3.85
C ASP A 142 -2.54 17.67 -3.54
N GLY A 143 -2.88 17.06 -2.41
CA GLY A 143 -4.26 16.84 -1.96
C GLY A 143 -4.89 15.53 -2.44
N THR A 144 -4.20 14.73 -3.25
CA THR A 144 -4.73 13.44 -3.72
C THR A 144 -4.95 12.47 -2.56
N ALA A 145 -3.94 12.27 -1.70
CA ALA A 145 -4.05 11.38 -0.56
C ALA A 145 -5.11 11.85 0.45
N ASP A 146 -5.23 13.16 0.67
CA ASP A 146 -6.28 13.75 1.51
C ASP A 146 -7.69 13.44 0.97
N ALA A 147 -7.90 13.61 -0.35
CA ALA A 147 -9.19 13.31 -0.97
C ALA A 147 -9.55 11.82 -0.94
N VAL A 148 -8.56 10.93 -1.12
CA VAL A 148 -8.77 9.47 -1.02
C VAL A 148 -9.08 9.07 0.43
N ALA A 149 -8.35 9.61 1.41
CA ALA A 149 -8.61 9.35 2.83
C ALA A 149 -10.02 9.81 3.23
N GLU A 150 -10.43 11.02 2.80
CA GLU A 150 -11.78 11.54 3.03
C GLU A 150 -12.86 10.65 2.41
N ALA A 151 -12.64 10.16 1.19
CA ALA A 151 -13.57 9.26 0.49
C ALA A 151 -13.71 7.90 1.19
N CYS A 152 -12.65 7.40 1.84
CA CYS A 152 -12.69 6.15 2.60
C CYS A 152 -13.58 6.25 3.86
N GLY A 153 -13.66 7.41 4.49
CA GLY A 153 -14.48 7.63 5.68
C GLY A 153 -14.08 6.71 6.83
N THR A 154 -14.89 5.68 7.11
CA THR A 154 -14.62 4.69 8.17
C THR A 154 -13.96 3.40 7.67
N ILE A 155 -13.74 3.27 6.36
CA ILE A 155 -13.04 2.12 5.77
C ILE A 155 -11.56 2.24 6.08
N ALA A 156 -10.93 1.11 6.43
CA ALA A 156 -9.51 1.08 6.72
C ALA A 156 -8.71 1.64 5.53
N PHE A 157 -8.02 2.76 5.74
CA PHE A 157 -7.25 3.44 4.73
C PHE A 157 -5.75 3.19 4.94
N GLY A 158 -5.03 2.90 3.85
CA GLY A 158 -3.60 2.71 3.88
C GLY A 158 -2.88 3.47 2.78
N VAL A 159 -1.65 3.88 3.06
CA VAL A 159 -0.81 4.61 2.12
C VAL A 159 0.67 4.46 2.47
N GLY A 160 1.53 4.65 1.48
CA GLY A 160 2.97 4.79 1.67
C GLY A 160 3.66 3.49 2.06
N GLY A 161 4.68 3.59 2.90
CA GLY A 161 5.38 2.43 3.42
C GLY A 161 6.33 2.78 4.55
N ALA A 162 6.47 1.87 5.50
CA ALA A 162 7.36 2.00 6.65
C ALA A 162 8.66 1.20 6.49
N THR A 163 9.74 1.77 6.98
CA THR A 163 11.01 1.08 7.27
C THR A 163 11.60 1.73 8.51
N HIS A 164 12.79 1.30 8.95
CA HIS A 164 13.51 1.93 10.05
C HIS A 164 13.50 3.47 9.89
N PRO A 165 13.15 4.25 10.95
CA PRO A 165 12.95 5.70 10.85
C PRO A 165 14.18 6.47 10.35
N ASP A 166 15.38 5.99 10.67
CA ASP A 166 16.66 6.56 10.21
C ASP A 166 17.07 6.12 8.79
N LEU A 167 16.27 5.29 8.15
CA LEU A 167 16.47 4.83 6.77
C LEU A 167 15.34 5.35 5.88
N GLY A 168 15.31 4.84 4.65
CA GLY A 168 14.30 5.17 3.66
C GLY A 168 14.92 5.88 2.47
N ASP A 169 14.95 5.18 1.34
CA ASP A 169 15.42 5.70 0.06
C ASP A 169 14.31 5.47 -0.98
N PRO A 170 13.86 6.50 -1.72
CA PRO A 170 14.51 7.81 -1.88
C PRO A 170 14.02 8.92 -0.95
N LEU A 171 12.98 8.66 -0.16
CA LEU A 171 12.49 9.56 0.89
C LEU A 171 12.67 8.89 2.26
N ALA A 172 13.24 9.65 3.21
CA ALA A 172 13.43 9.22 4.58
C ALA A 172 12.10 8.79 5.21
N ALA A 173 12.13 7.67 5.93
CA ALA A 173 10.93 7.03 6.46
C ALA A 173 10.16 7.93 7.42
N ILE A 174 10.85 8.80 8.17
CA ILE A 174 10.20 9.72 9.10
C ILE A 174 9.18 10.66 8.42
N HIS A 175 9.46 11.11 7.19
CA HIS A 175 8.50 11.92 6.43
C HIS A 175 7.24 11.13 6.11
N LEU A 176 7.40 9.88 5.67
CA LEU A 176 6.27 9.00 5.37
C LEU A 176 5.48 8.63 6.63
N ILE A 177 6.15 8.31 7.74
CA ILE A 177 5.50 7.98 9.02
C ILE A 177 4.65 9.15 9.51
N ASN A 178 5.19 10.38 9.46
CA ASN A 178 4.46 11.58 9.85
C ASN A 178 3.27 11.85 8.92
N GLU A 179 3.42 11.65 7.60
CA GLU A 179 2.32 11.80 6.65
C GLU A 179 1.22 10.74 6.83
N ILE A 180 1.59 9.48 7.05
CA ILE A 180 0.64 8.40 7.36
C ILE A 180 -0.18 8.76 8.61
N ASN A 181 0.48 9.29 9.64
CA ASN A 181 -0.19 9.75 10.86
C ASN A 181 -1.08 10.98 10.60
N ARG A 182 -0.62 11.97 9.82
CA ARG A 182 -1.40 13.17 9.46
C ARG A 182 -2.68 12.80 8.70
N LEU A 183 -2.58 11.84 7.78
CA LEU A 183 -3.70 11.31 7.00
C LEU A 183 -4.61 10.38 7.80
N GLN A 184 -4.25 10.09 9.06
CA GLN A 184 -4.96 9.14 9.94
C GLN A 184 -5.12 7.75 9.29
N ALA A 185 -4.13 7.32 8.49
CA ALA A 185 -4.17 6.02 7.85
C ALA A 185 -4.00 4.89 8.87
N ASP A 186 -4.81 3.84 8.74
CA ASP A 186 -4.91 2.70 9.65
C ASP A 186 -3.78 1.69 9.45
N PHE A 187 -3.23 1.61 8.23
CA PHE A 187 -2.20 0.65 7.90
C PHE A 187 -1.23 1.15 6.82
N THR A 188 -0.08 0.47 6.73
CA THR A 188 0.90 0.70 5.67
C THR A 188 1.66 -0.61 5.41
N PHE A 189 2.42 -0.67 4.32
CA PHE A 189 3.28 -1.82 4.02
C PHE A 189 4.71 -1.58 4.50
N LEU A 190 5.45 -2.66 4.76
CA LEU A 190 6.89 -2.56 4.97
C LEU A 190 7.60 -2.39 3.62
N ARG A 191 8.46 -1.38 3.52
CA ARG A 191 9.24 -1.09 2.30
C ARG A 191 10.33 -2.14 2.10
N ARG A 192 10.86 -2.25 0.88
CA ARG A 192 12.04 -3.10 0.59
C ARG A 192 13.22 -2.82 1.52
N SER A 193 13.47 -1.54 1.83
CA SER A 193 14.53 -1.12 2.75
C SER A 193 14.34 -1.61 4.19
N PHE A 194 13.17 -2.14 4.56
CA PHE A 194 12.99 -2.86 5.82
C PHE A 194 13.85 -4.14 5.85
N PHE A 195 13.88 -4.89 4.75
CA PHE A 195 14.70 -6.10 4.67
C PHE A 195 16.19 -5.76 4.71
N ASP A 196 16.61 -4.67 4.06
CA ASP A 196 17.99 -4.16 4.17
C ASP A 196 18.35 -3.78 5.60
N ALA A 197 17.41 -3.16 6.33
CA ALA A 197 17.58 -2.86 7.75
C ALA A 197 17.75 -4.14 8.58
N CYS A 198 16.95 -5.18 8.31
CA CYS A 198 17.01 -6.46 8.99
C CYS A 198 18.28 -7.27 8.68
N ILE A 199 18.98 -6.97 7.58
CA ILE A 199 20.31 -7.54 7.31
C ILE A 199 21.36 -6.92 8.25
N ARG A 200 21.19 -5.65 8.62
CA ARG A 200 22.15 -4.87 9.41
C ARG A 200 21.88 -4.92 10.92
N SER A 201 20.64 -5.20 11.32
CA SER A 201 20.16 -5.17 12.70
C SER A 201 19.13 -6.26 12.96
N ASP A 202 18.84 -6.57 14.22
CA ASP A 202 17.78 -7.51 14.56
C ASP A 202 16.41 -7.02 14.06
N ALA A 203 15.65 -7.91 13.43
CA ALA A 203 14.37 -7.55 12.83
C ALA A 203 13.33 -7.12 13.88
N GLY A 204 13.41 -7.63 15.11
CA GLY A 204 12.58 -7.18 16.24
C GLY A 204 12.91 -5.74 16.67
N GLU A 205 14.19 -5.38 16.67
CA GLU A 205 14.63 -4.00 16.93
C GLU A 205 14.16 -3.03 15.85
N VAL A 206 14.27 -3.41 14.57
CA VAL A 206 13.79 -2.59 13.44
C VAL A 206 12.28 -2.33 13.56
N VAL A 207 11.50 -3.36 13.86
CA VAL A 207 10.06 -3.24 14.09
C VAL A 207 9.76 -2.34 15.29
N ALA A 208 10.49 -2.52 16.40
CA ALA A 208 10.30 -1.71 17.60
C ALA A 208 10.58 -0.23 17.32
N ALA A 209 11.58 0.08 16.50
CA ALA A 209 11.87 1.45 16.05
C ALA A 209 10.71 2.02 15.23
N ILE A 210 10.21 1.28 14.23
CA ILE A 210 9.05 1.68 13.42
C ILE A 210 7.85 1.99 14.30
N LYS A 211 7.48 1.07 15.20
CA LYS A 211 6.33 1.24 16.10
C LYS A 211 6.48 2.45 17.00
N ARG A 212 7.67 2.67 17.54
CA ARG A 212 7.95 3.84 18.39
C ARG A 212 7.77 5.14 17.62
N SER A 213 8.23 5.21 16.37
CA SER A 213 8.05 6.40 15.53
C SER A 213 6.58 6.67 15.21
N PHE A 214 5.74 5.65 15.04
CA PHE A 214 4.29 5.84 14.90
C PHE A 214 3.65 6.36 16.20
N VAL A 215 4.06 5.83 17.36
CA VAL A 215 3.59 6.33 18.68
C VAL A 215 3.99 7.79 18.85
N GLU A 216 5.24 8.14 18.56
CA GLU A 216 5.73 9.51 18.63
C GLU A 216 4.96 10.43 17.67
N ALA A 217 4.73 9.99 16.43
CA ALA A 217 3.92 10.74 15.46
C ALA A 217 2.50 11.01 15.95
N SER A 218 1.84 10.02 16.56
CA SER A 218 0.49 10.16 17.11
C SER A 218 0.41 11.13 18.31
N SER A 219 1.54 11.37 18.98
CA SER A 219 1.63 12.29 20.13
C SER A 219 1.95 13.74 19.75
N ARG A 220 2.17 14.02 18.46
CA ARG A 220 2.50 15.37 17.96
C ARG A 220 1.30 16.31 18.06
N SER A 221 1.57 17.55 18.44
CA SER A 221 0.60 18.64 18.38
C SER A 221 0.28 19.04 16.93
N GLU A 222 -0.86 19.71 16.72
CA GLU A 222 -1.25 20.23 15.40
C GLU A 222 -0.15 21.09 14.74
N GLN A 223 0.55 21.91 15.54
CA GLN A 223 1.66 22.73 15.05
C GLN A 223 2.84 21.89 14.57
N GLN A 224 3.16 20.80 15.29
CA GLN A 224 4.22 19.87 14.89
C GLN A 224 3.81 19.10 13.64
N VAL A 225 2.59 18.57 13.58
CA VAL A 225 2.06 17.88 12.39
C VAL A 225 2.12 18.79 11.16
N HIS A 226 1.75 20.06 11.30
CA HIS A 226 1.86 21.02 10.21
C HIS A 226 3.32 21.27 9.80
N ALA A 227 4.23 21.42 10.77
CA ALA A 227 5.64 21.59 10.48
C ALA A 227 6.25 20.36 9.78
N ASP A 228 5.87 19.15 10.20
CA ASP A 228 6.31 17.89 9.58
C ASP A 228 5.80 17.76 8.15
N TYR A 229 4.55 18.16 7.88
CA TYR A 229 3.99 18.22 6.52
C TYR A 229 4.79 19.16 5.62
N LEU A 230 5.11 20.37 6.10
CA LEU A 230 5.93 21.32 5.36
C LEU A 230 7.35 20.78 5.10
N ALA A 231 7.93 20.08 6.07
CA ALA A 231 9.23 19.44 5.92
C ALA A 231 9.20 18.30 4.89
N ALA A 232 8.17 17.45 4.92
CA ALA A 232 7.96 16.40 3.92
C ALA A 232 7.79 16.99 2.51
N ARG A 233 6.96 18.03 2.37
CA ARG A 233 6.77 18.75 1.11
C ARG A 233 8.07 19.35 0.57
N ALA A 234 8.88 19.95 1.43
CA ALA A 234 10.18 20.48 1.03
C ALA A 234 11.12 19.36 0.57
N ALA A 235 11.20 18.24 1.31
CA ALA A 235 12.01 17.08 0.96
C ALA A 235 11.60 16.46 -0.38
N ILE A 236 10.29 16.30 -0.61
CA ILE A 236 9.73 15.79 -1.88
C ILE A 236 10.07 16.75 -3.03
N GLY A 237 9.96 18.07 -2.81
CA GLY A 237 10.31 19.08 -3.81
C GLY A 237 11.79 19.12 -4.18
N VAL A 238 12.69 18.78 -3.25
CA VAL A 238 14.13 18.58 -3.51
C VAL A 238 14.36 17.28 -4.28
N LEU A 239 13.70 16.20 -3.87
CA LEU A 239 13.81 14.89 -4.49
C LEU A 239 13.39 14.92 -5.97
N ALA A 240 12.25 15.55 -6.26
CA ALA A 240 11.72 15.75 -7.61
C ALA A 240 12.68 16.49 -8.57
N LYS A 241 13.66 17.23 -8.03
CA LYS A 241 14.66 17.98 -8.81
C LYS A 241 16.03 17.30 -8.85
N SER A 242 16.20 16.19 -8.13
CA SER A 242 17.51 15.54 -7.95
C SER A 242 17.94 14.84 -9.24
N PRO A 243 19.17 15.07 -9.72
CA PRO A 243 19.70 14.36 -10.88
C PRO A 243 19.73 12.85 -10.63
N GLY A 244 19.22 12.05 -11.57
CA GLY A 244 19.18 10.58 -11.43
C GLY A 244 18.01 10.05 -10.61
N TYR A 245 17.14 10.91 -10.07
CA TYR A 245 15.83 10.47 -9.63
C TYR A 245 15.01 10.07 -10.86
N GLU A 246 14.78 8.76 -11.01
CA GLU A 246 14.04 8.17 -12.12
C GLU A 246 12.73 8.94 -12.34
N ARG A 247 12.48 9.34 -13.60
CA ARG A 247 11.24 9.96 -14.08
C ARG A 247 10.49 8.96 -14.94
#